data_AF-A0A0B8QLD9-F1
#
_entry.id   AF-A0A0B8QLD9-F1
#
_cell.length_a   1.000
_cell.length_b   1.000
_cell.length_c   1.000
_cell.angle_alpha   90.00
_cell.angle_beta   90.00
_cell.angle_gamma   90.00
#
_symmetry.space_group_name_H-M   'P 1'
#
loop_
_entity.id
_entity.type
_entity.pdbx_description
1 polymer ?
#
loop_
_entity_poly.entity_id
_entity_poly.type
_entity_poly.pdbx_seq_one_letter_code
_entity_poly.pdbx_strand_id
1 'polypeptide(L)'
;MPDFFELNGQSFVVAGPQGIESESKHHTIPHHNGIFKSEFGEDNNITLSEFQNLDMGFDFYAPQSMETADGRRIMSGWMGLPDEIKHPSNNWVHQLTALRELNYTNGKLIQWPVAEIDSLRTQKQHIELSEGETYNVLTNKSFDLNVTLDQGAELRLHDSGEQYVSIKLEDGILLLDRTHTQIQQGDTIRELELESEEVELRILSDNSSLELFINGGEQVMSARVFTNGHGIKLEKGMASIELYELKPATRPYI
;
A
#
# COMPACT_ATOMS: atom_id res chain seq x y z
N MET A 1 10.51 14.73 5.95
CA MET A 1 10.92 14.26 7.28
C MET A 1 12.11 13.34 7.04
N PRO A 2 13.34 13.72 7.42
CA PRO A 2 14.52 12.91 7.12
C PRO A 2 14.65 11.75 8.10
N ASP A 3 15.13 10.61 7.61
CA ASP A 3 15.54 9.47 8.42
C ASP A 3 16.85 8.89 7.87
N PHE A 4 17.64 8.25 8.73
CA PHE A 4 18.90 7.60 8.37
C PHE A 4 19.09 6.32 9.16
N PHE A 5 19.36 5.22 8.46
CA PHE A 5 19.52 3.91 9.08
C PHE A 5 20.31 2.95 8.20
N GLU A 6 20.70 1.82 8.79
CA GLU A 6 21.29 0.70 8.06
C GLU A 6 20.30 -0.46 7.94
N LEU A 7 20.28 -1.10 6.77
CA LEU A 7 19.62 -2.38 6.53
C LEU A 7 20.61 -3.33 5.87
N ASN A 8 20.78 -4.52 6.45
CA ASN A 8 21.63 -5.59 5.91
C ASN A 8 23.05 -5.11 5.53
N GLY A 9 23.62 -4.20 6.33
CA GLY A 9 24.95 -3.62 6.14
C GLY A 9 25.05 -2.54 5.05
N GLN A 10 23.92 -1.98 4.60
CA GLN A 10 23.88 -0.86 3.66
C GLN A 10 23.19 0.33 4.34
N SER A 11 23.74 1.53 4.16
CA SER A 11 23.19 2.76 4.75
C SER A 11 22.16 3.40 3.82
N PHE A 12 21.07 3.90 4.38
CA PHE A 12 19.99 4.53 3.64
C PHE A 12 19.59 5.87 4.26
N VAL A 13 19.23 6.82 3.38
CA VAL A 13 18.62 8.10 3.74
C VAL A 13 17.20 8.13 3.20
N VAL A 14 16.23 8.38 4.07
CA VAL A 14 14.84 8.66 3.67
C VAL A 14 14.65 10.16 3.61
N ALA A 15 14.01 10.64 2.55
CA ALA A 15 13.64 12.04 2.40
C ALA A 15 12.31 12.19 1.69
N GLY A 16 11.64 13.32 1.96
CA GLY A 16 10.43 13.75 1.26
C GLY A 16 10.71 15.04 0.49
N PRO A 17 11.45 14.99 -0.64
CA PRO A 17 11.68 16.16 -1.46
C PRO A 17 10.35 16.72 -1.96
N GLN A 18 10.10 18.00 -1.72
CA GLN A 18 8.89 18.68 -2.21
C GLN A 18 9.14 19.22 -3.62
N GLY A 19 8.13 19.09 -4.49
CA GLY A 19 8.17 19.72 -5.83
C GLY A 19 8.80 18.85 -6.91
N ILE A 20 8.93 17.53 -6.69
CA ILE A 20 9.29 16.60 -7.77
C ILE A 20 8.06 16.39 -8.65
N GLU A 21 8.16 16.72 -9.92
CA GLU A 21 7.14 16.41 -10.92
C GLU A 21 7.27 14.95 -11.36
N SER A 22 6.14 14.26 -11.54
CA SER A 22 6.12 12.95 -12.19
C SER A 22 5.91 13.11 -13.70
N GLU A 23 6.53 12.22 -14.47
CA GLU A 23 6.25 12.09 -15.90
C GLU A 23 4.89 11.39 -16.17
N SER A 24 4.35 10.68 -15.18
CA SER A 24 3.04 10.05 -15.29
C SER A 24 1.92 11.08 -15.14
N LYS A 25 0.98 11.06 -16.10
CA LYS A 25 -0.27 11.85 -16.05
C LYS A 25 -1.17 11.50 -14.86
N HIS A 26 -0.92 10.36 -14.21
CA HIS A 26 -1.70 9.85 -13.09
C HIS A 26 -1.08 10.19 -11.73
N HIS A 27 0.19 10.61 -11.68
CA HIS A 27 0.93 10.87 -10.45
C HIS A 27 1.21 12.37 -10.32
N THR A 28 0.16 13.17 -10.22
CA THR A 28 0.29 14.63 -10.36
C THR A 28 0.69 15.35 -9.07
N ILE A 29 0.57 14.67 -7.94
CA ILE A 29 0.85 15.26 -6.62
C ILE A 29 2.35 15.22 -6.31
N PRO A 30 3.04 16.38 -6.15
CA PRO A 30 4.50 16.45 -6.05
C PRO A 30 5.07 16.17 -4.64
N HIS A 31 4.32 15.41 -3.84
CA HIS A 31 4.64 15.07 -2.45
C HIS A 31 5.12 13.63 -2.38
N HIS A 32 6.33 13.38 -2.85
CA HIS A 32 6.92 12.04 -2.87
C HIS A 32 7.83 11.82 -1.65
N ASN A 33 7.72 10.64 -1.03
CA ASN A 33 8.65 10.19 0.01
C ASN A 33 9.38 8.98 -0.52
N GLY A 34 10.70 9.03 -0.41
CA GLY A 34 11.54 8.00 -0.96
C GLY A 34 12.82 7.85 -0.19
N ILE A 35 13.61 6.92 -0.69
CA ILE A 35 14.81 6.43 -0.06
C ILE A 35 15.96 6.48 -1.06
N PHE A 36 17.14 6.74 -0.53
CA PHE A 36 18.40 6.71 -1.24
C PHE A 36 19.30 5.72 -0.51
N LYS A 37 19.97 4.85 -1.26
CA LYS A 37 21.19 4.23 -0.73
C LYS A 37 22.25 5.31 -0.59
N SER A 38 22.98 5.27 0.51
CA SER A 38 23.97 6.27 0.87
C SER A 38 25.34 5.66 1.15
N GLU A 39 26.39 6.34 0.72
CA GLU A 39 27.78 6.00 1.00
C GLU A 39 28.52 7.22 1.55
N PHE A 40 29.22 7.04 2.67
CA PHE A 40 30.02 8.10 3.30
C PHE A 40 31.48 7.99 2.86
N GLY A 41 31.99 9.05 2.23
CA GLY A 41 33.39 9.18 1.87
C GLY A 41 34.26 9.65 3.05
N GLU A 42 35.58 9.57 2.88
CA GLU A 42 36.57 9.95 3.90
C GLU A 42 36.47 11.42 4.36
N ASP A 43 35.93 12.30 3.50
CA ASP A 43 35.81 13.75 3.75
C ASP A 43 34.44 14.18 4.32
N ASN A 44 33.65 13.26 4.91
CA ASN A 44 32.25 13.47 5.30
C ASN A 44 31.29 13.81 4.13
N ASN A 45 31.71 13.59 2.89
CA ASN A 45 30.82 13.70 1.73
C ASN A 45 29.88 12.48 1.69
N ILE A 46 28.60 12.72 1.38
CA ILE A 46 27.61 11.66 1.17
C ILE A 46 27.32 11.54 -0.32
N THR A 47 27.41 10.32 -0.84
CA THR A 47 26.92 9.97 -2.18
C THR A 47 25.58 9.29 -2.03
N LEU A 48 24.59 9.73 -2.80
CA LEU A 48 23.24 9.15 -2.83
C LEU A 48 23.02 8.43 -4.16
N SER A 49 22.33 7.29 -4.11
CA SER A 49 21.83 6.62 -5.32
C SER A 49 20.73 7.43 -6.00
N GLU A 50 20.10 6.85 -7.01
CA GLU A 50 18.82 7.34 -7.52
C GLU A 50 17.73 7.27 -6.43
N PHE A 51 16.78 8.19 -6.53
CA PHE A 51 15.61 8.26 -5.63
C PHE A 51 14.66 7.11 -5.93
N GLN A 52 14.31 6.35 -4.90
CA GLN A 52 13.30 5.29 -5.00
C GLN A 52 12.10 5.68 -4.14
N ASN A 53 10.90 5.68 -4.73
CA ASN A 53 9.67 5.90 -3.94
C ASN A 53 9.51 4.80 -2.89
N LEU A 54 9.13 5.19 -1.68
CA LEU A 54 8.78 4.24 -0.61
C LEU A 54 7.36 3.70 -0.77
N ASP A 55 6.49 4.42 -1.44
CA ASP A 55 5.11 4.01 -1.67
C ASP A 55 4.64 4.61 -2.98
N MET A 56 4.09 3.75 -3.85
CA MET A 56 3.59 4.09 -5.17
C MET A 56 2.09 4.39 -5.16
N GLY A 57 1.49 4.46 -3.97
CA GLY A 57 0.09 4.77 -3.76
C GLY A 57 -0.22 6.26 -3.79
N PHE A 58 -1.41 6.58 -3.29
CA PHE A 58 -1.93 7.94 -3.25
C PHE A 58 -1.53 8.68 -1.99
N ASP A 59 -1.55 7.98 -0.85
CA ASP A 59 -1.58 8.58 0.47
C ASP A 59 -0.44 8.01 1.33
N PHE A 60 0.77 8.55 1.16
CA PHE A 60 1.92 8.19 1.98
C PHE A 60 2.88 9.37 2.13
N TYR A 61 2.97 9.90 3.34
CA TYR A 61 3.83 11.05 3.63
C TYR A 61 4.56 10.92 4.96
N ALA A 62 5.67 11.64 5.08
CA ALA A 62 6.45 11.78 6.31
C ALA A 62 6.65 10.45 7.05
N PRO A 63 7.29 9.44 6.42
CA PRO A 63 7.61 8.19 7.10
C PRO A 63 8.69 8.39 8.17
N GLN A 64 8.56 7.65 9.27
CA GLN A 64 9.60 7.50 10.28
C GLN A 64 9.86 6.02 10.52
N SER A 65 11.11 5.66 10.74
CA SER A 65 11.49 4.32 11.16
C SER A 65 12.12 4.30 12.56
N MET A 66 12.07 3.14 13.19
CA MET A 66 12.76 2.85 14.44
C MET A 66 13.27 1.41 14.43
N GLU A 67 14.39 1.19 15.11
CA GLU A 67 14.89 -0.15 15.38
C GLU A 67 14.25 -0.71 16.64
N THR A 68 13.69 -1.91 16.55
CA THR A 68 13.13 -2.65 17.68
C THR A 68 14.26 -3.35 18.46
N ALA A 69 13.96 -3.78 19.68
CA ALA A 69 14.94 -4.45 20.54
C ALA A 69 15.45 -5.80 19.98
N ASP A 70 14.69 -6.42 19.07
CA ASP A 70 15.06 -7.63 18.35
C ASP A 70 15.80 -7.34 17.02
N GLY A 71 16.12 -6.08 16.73
CA GLY A 71 16.94 -5.66 15.60
C GLY A 71 16.19 -5.45 14.29
N ARG A 72 14.86 -5.53 14.28
CA ARG A 72 14.05 -5.20 13.09
C ARG A 72 13.98 -3.69 12.91
N ARG A 73 13.92 -3.25 11.67
CA ARG A 73 13.67 -1.85 11.33
C ARG A 73 12.21 -1.70 10.95
N ILE A 74 11.44 -0.97 11.74
CA ILE A 74 10.00 -0.80 11.55
C ILE A 74 9.71 0.63 11.11
N MET A 75 8.96 0.81 10.04
CA MET A 75 8.54 2.10 9.49
C MET A 75 7.02 2.29 9.62
N SER A 76 6.61 3.53 9.87
CA SER A 76 5.23 3.99 9.72
C SER A 76 5.20 5.31 8.97
N GLY A 77 4.26 5.43 8.04
CA GLY A 77 3.98 6.66 7.31
C GLY A 77 2.65 7.27 7.73
N TRP A 78 2.52 8.57 7.51
CA TRP A 78 1.23 9.24 7.53
C TRP A 78 0.47 8.92 6.23
N MET A 79 -0.66 8.23 6.36
CA MET A 79 -1.57 7.96 5.24
C MET A 79 -2.45 9.18 4.96
N GLY A 80 -1.81 10.17 4.35
CA GLY A 80 -2.38 11.47 4.02
C GLY A 80 -1.32 12.38 3.42
N LEU A 81 -1.77 13.54 2.93
CA LEU A 81 -0.92 14.56 2.33
C LEU A 81 -1.19 15.93 2.99
N PRO A 82 -0.17 16.80 3.13
CA PRO A 82 -0.29 18.11 3.81
C PRO A 82 -1.48 18.95 3.36
N ASP A 83 -1.76 18.96 2.06
CA ASP A 83 -2.75 19.84 1.43
C ASP A 83 -4.13 19.17 1.23
N GLU A 84 -4.26 17.90 1.62
CA GLU A 84 -5.44 17.09 1.33
C GLU A 84 -6.32 16.88 2.57
N ILE A 85 -7.17 17.87 2.90
CA ILE A 85 -8.04 17.79 4.10
C ILE A 85 -9.52 17.41 3.83
N LYS A 86 -9.97 17.40 2.57
CA LYS A 86 -11.35 17.06 2.20
C LYS A 86 -11.54 15.55 2.02
N HIS A 87 -11.84 14.88 3.13
CA HIS A 87 -12.24 13.47 3.12
C HIS A 87 -13.68 13.29 3.68
N PRO A 88 -14.43 12.26 3.23
CA PRO A 88 -15.74 11.87 3.79
C PRO A 88 -15.67 11.31 5.23
N SER A 89 -14.99 12.00 6.15
CA SER A 89 -14.79 11.59 7.54
C SER A 89 -15.36 12.62 8.52
N ASN A 90 -15.83 12.14 9.68
CA ASN A 90 -16.48 12.99 10.69
C ASN A 90 -15.49 13.38 11.81
N ASN A 91 -15.06 14.64 11.87
CA ASN A 91 -14.24 15.22 12.94
C ASN A 91 -12.80 14.68 13.10
N TRP A 92 -12.33 13.85 12.16
CA TRP A 92 -10.93 13.42 12.05
C TRP A 92 -10.56 13.29 10.59
N VAL A 93 -9.26 13.30 10.29
CA VAL A 93 -8.74 13.18 8.94
C VAL A 93 -7.42 12.41 8.99
N HIS A 94 -7.21 11.54 8.00
CA HIS A 94 -6.04 10.67 7.85
C HIS A 94 -5.84 9.64 8.96
N GLN A 95 -4.80 8.82 8.79
CA GLN A 95 -4.36 7.80 9.74
C GLN A 95 -2.89 7.50 9.50
N LEU A 96 -2.32 6.58 10.26
CA LEU A 96 -1.01 6.00 9.95
C LEU A 96 -1.21 4.77 9.06
N THR A 97 -0.17 4.43 8.29
CA THR A 97 -0.06 3.11 7.66
C THR A 97 0.05 2.01 8.72
N ALA A 98 -0.15 0.76 8.30
CA ALA A 98 0.37 -0.37 9.06
C ALA A 98 1.88 -0.18 9.33
N LEU A 99 2.33 -0.75 10.43
CA LEU A 99 3.76 -0.86 10.69
C LEU A 99 4.37 -1.80 9.66
N ARG A 100 5.43 -1.34 8.98
CA ARG A 100 6.13 -2.09 7.95
C ARG A 100 7.50 -2.46 8.45
N GLU A 101 7.80 -3.75 8.47
CA GLU A 101 9.17 -4.22 8.61
C GLU A 101 9.93 -3.97 7.30
N LEU A 102 11.10 -3.34 7.42
CA LEU A 102 11.99 -3.06 6.31
C LEU A 102 13.10 -4.10 6.24
N ASN A 103 13.39 -4.56 5.03
CA ASN A 103 14.53 -5.42 4.75
C ASN A 103 15.15 -5.02 3.41
N TYR A 104 16.42 -5.34 3.19
CA TYR A 104 17.09 -5.12 1.91
C TYR A 104 17.66 -6.43 1.38
N THR A 105 17.04 -6.96 0.32
CA THR A 105 17.36 -8.28 -0.22
C THR A 105 17.44 -8.22 -1.74
N ASN A 106 18.45 -8.85 -2.33
CA ASN A 106 18.67 -8.90 -3.79
C ASN A 106 18.69 -7.52 -4.48
N GLY A 107 19.19 -6.50 -3.79
CA GLY A 107 19.28 -5.14 -4.33
C GLY A 107 17.98 -4.32 -4.22
N LYS A 108 16.90 -4.89 -3.65
CA LYS A 108 15.60 -4.23 -3.50
C LYS A 108 15.28 -3.97 -2.02
N LEU A 109 14.68 -2.80 -1.75
CA LEU A 109 14.01 -2.57 -0.47
C LEU A 109 12.72 -3.39 -0.46
N ILE A 110 12.52 -4.15 0.61
CA ILE A 110 11.31 -4.90 0.89
C ILE A 110 10.60 -4.25 2.06
N GLN A 111 9.30 -4.02 1.89
CA GLN A 111 8.39 -3.54 2.92
C GLN A 111 7.30 -4.57 3.14
N TRP A 112 7.16 -5.09 4.35
CA TRP A 112 6.13 -6.06 4.67
C TRP A 112 5.40 -5.69 5.96
N PRO A 113 4.09 -5.95 6.10
CA PRO A 113 3.42 -5.75 7.39
C PRO A 113 4.15 -6.51 8.49
N VAL A 114 4.31 -5.88 9.65
CA VAL A 114 4.86 -6.56 10.83
C VAL A 114 4.08 -7.83 11.13
N ALA A 115 4.80 -8.91 11.50
CA ALA A 115 4.19 -10.23 11.73
C ALA A 115 3.08 -10.20 12.79
N GLU A 116 3.16 -9.26 13.72
CA GLU A 116 2.18 -9.00 14.76
C GLU A 116 0.76 -8.74 14.24
N ILE A 117 0.61 -8.19 13.04
CA ILE A 117 -0.71 -7.92 12.43
C ILE A 117 -1.50 -9.21 12.20
N ASP A 118 -0.81 -10.34 12.00
CA ASP A 118 -1.43 -11.64 11.76
C ASP A 118 -2.23 -12.11 12.99
N SER A 119 -1.95 -11.58 14.19
CA SER A 119 -2.71 -11.87 15.40
C SER A 119 -4.17 -11.35 15.34
N LEU A 120 -4.43 -10.37 14.48
CA LEU A 120 -5.77 -9.82 14.26
C LEU A 120 -6.60 -10.72 13.33
N ARG A 121 -5.99 -11.62 12.57
CA ARG A 121 -6.69 -12.52 11.65
C ARG A 121 -7.72 -13.38 12.39
N THR A 122 -8.88 -13.52 11.77
CA THR A 122 -9.91 -14.48 12.18
C THR A 122 -9.71 -15.81 11.42
N GLN A 123 -10.79 -16.55 11.18
CA GLN A 123 -10.71 -17.82 10.46
C GLN A 123 -10.34 -17.57 9.00
N LYS A 124 -9.37 -18.33 8.49
CA LYS A 124 -9.02 -18.36 7.07
C LYS A 124 -10.22 -18.76 6.24
N GLN A 125 -10.55 -17.97 5.24
CA GLN A 125 -11.51 -18.27 4.20
C GLN A 125 -10.76 -18.45 2.88
N HIS A 126 -11.17 -19.44 2.11
CA HIS A 126 -10.69 -19.65 0.75
C HIS A 126 -11.86 -19.42 -0.20
N ILE A 127 -11.69 -18.47 -1.11
CA ILE A 127 -12.75 -17.99 -1.99
C ILE A 127 -12.24 -18.11 -3.41
N GLU A 128 -12.96 -18.91 -4.20
CA GLU A 128 -12.77 -18.96 -5.63
C GLU A 128 -13.83 -18.06 -6.26
N LEU A 129 -13.41 -17.07 -7.05
CA LEU A 129 -14.30 -16.21 -7.81
C LEU A 129 -14.08 -16.42 -9.30
N SER A 130 -15.18 -16.60 -10.01
CA SER A 130 -15.26 -16.53 -11.47
C SER A 130 -15.58 -15.11 -11.92
N GLU A 131 -15.34 -14.82 -13.19
CA GLU A 131 -15.71 -13.55 -13.81
C GLU A 131 -17.17 -13.16 -13.52
N GLY A 132 -17.35 -11.94 -13.00
CA GLY A 132 -18.64 -11.36 -12.64
C GLY A 132 -19.15 -11.73 -11.24
N GLU A 133 -18.54 -12.70 -10.55
CA GLU A 133 -18.97 -13.13 -9.22
C GLU A 133 -18.58 -12.14 -8.12
N THR A 134 -19.41 -12.06 -7.09
CA THR A 134 -19.17 -11.19 -5.93
C THR A 134 -19.30 -11.97 -4.63
N TYR A 135 -18.25 -11.90 -3.81
CA TYR A 135 -18.27 -12.31 -2.42
C TYR A 135 -18.85 -11.20 -1.55
N ASN A 136 -20.08 -11.41 -1.07
CA ASN A 136 -20.85 -10.45 -0.27
C ASN A 136 -21.16 -10.94 1.16
N VAL A 137 -20.30 -11.81 1.70
CA VAL A 137 -20.49 -12.40 3.04
C VAL A 137 -19.71 -11.63 4.12
N LEU A 138 -18.81 -10.74 3.71
CA LEU A 138 -18.06 -9.86 4.62
C LEU A 138 -19.01 -9.07 5.53
N THR A 139 -18.66 -8.94 6.80
CA THR A 139 -19.48 -8.17 7.77
C THR A 139 -19.00 -6.73 7.93
N ASN A 140 -17.79 -6.45 7.47
CA ASN A 140 -17.12 -5.17 7.54
C ASN A 140 -16.03 -5.08 6.44
N LYS A 141 -15.28 -3.98 6.41
CA LYS A 141 -14.23 -3.71 5.41
C LYS A 141 -12.82 -4.02 5.90
N SER A 142 -12.67 -4.48 7.15
CA SER A 142 -11.39 -4.73 7.79
C SER A 142 -10.97 -6.18 7.53
N PHE A 143 -10.04 -6.38 6.61
CA PHE A 143 -9.60 -7.71 6.20
C PHE A 143 -8.14 -7.71 5.73
N ASP A 144 -7.52 -8.88 5.78
CA ASP A 144 -6.21 -9.19 5.19
C ASP A 144 -6.44 -10.25 4.10
N LEU A 145 -6.05 -9.93 2.87
CA LEU A 145 -6.38 -10.68 1.68
C LEU A 145 -5.11 -10.98 0.89
N ASN A 146 -4.86 -12.25 0.57
CA ASN A 146 -3.86 -12.63 -0.42
C ASN A 146 -4.55 -13.06 -1.71
N VAL A 147 -4.07 -12.55 -2.84
CA VAL A 147 -4.57 -12.88 -4.17
C VAL A 147 -3.46 -12.76 -5.19
N THR A 148 -3.53 -13.62 -6.20
CA THR A 148 -2.74 -13.52 -7.41
C THR A 148 -3.64 -13.06 -8.54
N LEU A 149 -3.21 -12.05 -9.30
CA LEU A 149 -3.93 -11.56 -10.47
C LEU A 149 -3.09 -11.80 -11.73
N ASP A 150 -3.71 -12.45 -12.71
CA ASP A 150 -3.16 -12.62 -14.05
C ASP A 150 -3.40 -11.40 -14.93
N GLN A 151 -2.64 -11.31 -16.03
CA GLN A 151 -2.82 -10.32 -17.07
C GLN A 151 -4.28 -10.26 -17.57
N GLY A 152 -4.90 -9.08 -17.45
CA GLY A 152 -6.28 -8.81 -17.84
C GLY A 152 -7.31 -8.98 -16.72
N ALA A 153 -6.91 -9.45 -15.53
CA ALA A 153 -7.79 -9.56 -14.38
C ALA A 153 -8.13 -8.19 -13.77
N GLU A 154 -9.34 -8.07 -13.25
CA GLU A 154 -9.82 -6.89 -12.52
C GLU A 154 -10.55 -7.33 -11.25
N LEU A 155 -9.98 -6.98 -10.09
CA LEU A 155 -10.56 -7.19 -8.77
C LEU A 155 -11.13 -5.87 -8.25
N ARG A 156 -12.39 -5.86 -7.82
CA ARG A 156 -13.02 -4.74 -7.15
C ARG A 156 -13.17 -5.01 -5.67
N LEU A 157 -12.71 -4.07 -4.86
CA LEU A 157 -12.85 -4.08 -3.41
C LEU A 157 -13.87 -3.04 -2.95
N HIS A 158 -14.50 -3.35 -1.82
CA HIS A 158 -15.54 -2.52 -1.21
C HIS A 158 -16.70 -2.21 -2.18
N ASP A 159 -17.04 -3.19 -3.00
CA ASP A 159 -18.00 -3.08 -4.10
C ASP A 159 -19.44 -3.00 -3.58
N SER A 160 -20.22 -2.06 -4.13
CA SER A 160 -21.67 -1.93 -3.97
C SER A 160 -22.40 -1.78 -5.31
N GLY A 161 -21.79 -2.22 -6.40
CA GLY A 161 -22.18 -1.97 -7.79
C GLY A 161 -21.75 -0.58 -8.28
N GLU A 162 -22.24 0.49 -7.65
CA GLU A 162 -21.96 1.87 -8.06
C GLU A 162 -20.65 2.42 -7.49
N GLN A 163 -20.25 1.99 -6.30
CA GLN A 163 -19.04 2.42 -5.63
C GLN A 163 -18.11 1.24 -5.39
N TYR A 164 -16.83 1.42 -5.70
CA TYR A 164 -15.78 0.40 -5.55
C TYR A 164 -14.39 1.02 -5.72
N VAL A 165 -13.38 0.25 -5.34
CA VAL A 165 -11.97 0.46 -5.71
C VAL A 165 -11.60 -0.65 -6.68
N SER A 166 -11.02 -0.33 -7.84
CA SER A 166 -10.59 -1.31 -8.83
C SER A 166 -9.08 -1.53 -8.76
N ILE A 167 -8.67 -2.79 -8.82
CA ILE A 167 -7.28 -3.24 -8.90
C ILE A 167 -7.18 -4.09 -10.15
N LYS A 168 -6.42 -3.62 -11.13
CA LYS A 168 -6.39 -4.22 -12.47
C LYS A 168 -4.95 -4.42 -12.93
N LEU A 169 -4.66 -5.58 -13.50
CA LEU A 169 -3.40 -5.81 -14.21
C LEU A 169 -3.67 -5.79 -15.72
N GLU A 170 -3.15 -4.79 -16.44
CA GLU A 170 -3.33 -4.64 -17.90
C GLU A 170 -2.00 -4.23 -18.55
N ASP A 171 -1.59 -4.95 -19.60
CA ASP A 171 -0.35 -4.72 -20.36
C ASP A 171 0.92 -4.53 -19.49
N GLY A 172 1.11 -5.38 -18.48
CA GLY A 172 2.23 -5.29 -17.53
C GLY A 172 2.13 -4.12 -16.53
N ILE A 173 0.99 -3.42 -16.46
CA ILE A 173 0.76 -2.28 -15.57
C ILE A 173 -0.29 -2.66 -14.53
N LEU A 174 0.09 -2.57 -13.25
CA LEU A 174 -0.85 -2.63 -12.14
C LEU A 174 -1.48 -1.25 -11.93
N LEU A 175 -2.81 -1.20 -12.04
CA LEU A 175 -3.62 -0.02 -11.81
C LEU A 175 -4.39 -0.15 -10.50
N LEU A 176 -4.31 0.89 -9.68
CA LEU A 176 -5.18 1.10 -8.53
C LEU A 176 -6.07 2.31 -8.82
N ASP A 177 -7.37 2.09 -8.95
CA ASP A 177 -8.36 3.10 -9.35
C ASP A 177 -9.42 3.29 -8.26
N ARG A 178 -9.46 4.50 -7.70
CA ARG A 178 -10.45 4.96 -6.70
C ARG A 178 -11.42 6.00 -7.26
N THR A 179 -11.55 6.13 -8.58
CA THR A 179 -12.47 7.07 -9.27
C THR A 179 -13.93 6.79 -8.93
N HIS A 180 -14.28 5.54 -8.68
CA HIS A 180 -15.62 5.11 -8.29
C HIS A 180 -15.86 5.18 -6.77
N THR A 181 -15.04 5.95 -6.04
CA THR A 181 -15.21 6.18 -4.59
C THR A 181 -15.76 7.58 -4.32
N GLN A 182 -15.97 7.90 -3.05
CA GLN A 182 -16.41 9.20 -2.57
C GLN A 182 -15.23 10.18 -2.33
N ILE A 183 -14.05 9.88 -2.86
CA ILE A 183 -12.89 10.79 -2.77
C ILE A 183 -13.20 12.13 -3.44
N GLN A 184 -12.73 13.25 -2.88
CA GLN A 184 -13.13 14.61 -3.30
C GLN A 184 -11.97 15.47 -3.81
N GLN A 185 -10.74 14.98 -3.70
CA GLN A 185 -9.51 15.68 -4.05
C GLN A 185 -8.41 14.66 -4.31
N GLY A 186 -7.28 15.14 -4.87
CA GLY A 186 -6.15 14.29 -5.19
C GLY A 186 -6.37 13.46 -6.45
N ASP A 187 -5.35 12.68 -6.81
CA ASP A 187 -5.43 11.76 -7.94
C ASP A 187 -6.38 10.60 -7.63
N THR A 188 -6.97 10.02 -8.68
CA THR A 188 -7.87 8.85 -8.56
C THR A 188 -7.31 7.56 -9.13
N ILE A 189 -6.22 7.64 -9.90
CA ILE A 189 -5.55 6.47 -10.49
C ILE A 189 -4.07 6.50 -10.09
N ARG A 190 -3.54 5.33 -9.72
CA ARG A 190 -2.09 5.05 -9.63
C ARG A 190 -1.77 3.90 -10.56
N GLU A 191 -0.59 3.97 -11.15
CA GLU A 191 -0.05 2.96 -12.04
C GLU A 191 1.35 2.57 -11.59
N LEU A 192 1.67 1.29 -11.75
CA LEU A 192 2.98 0.73 -11.49
C LEU A 192 3.30 -0.28 -12.59
N GLU A 193 4.39 -0.03 -13.31
CA GLU A 193 4.94 -0.99 -14.26
C GLU A 193 5.51 -2.20 -13.52
N LEU A 194 5.20 -3.39 -14.00
CA LEU A 194 5.69 -4.67 -13.49
C LEU A 194 6.44 -5.41 -14.59
N GLU A 195 7.45 -6.17 -14.19
CA GLU A 195 8.23 -7.02 -15.11
C GLU A 195 7.57 -8.38 -15.38
N SER A 196 6.36 -8.62 -14.83
CA SER A 196 5.68 -9.92 -14.81
C SER A 196 4.26 -9.83 -15.37
N GLU A 197 3.79 -10.92 -16.00
CA GLU A 197 2.40 -11.08 -16.48
C GLU A 197 1.42 -11.47 -15.36
N GLU A 198 1.94 -11.72 -14.16
CA GLU A 198 1.19 -12.06 -12.95
C GLU A 198 1.68 -11.18 -11.79
N VAL A 199 0.78 -10.81 -10.88
CA VAL A 199 1.11 -10.07 -9.66
C VAL A 199 0.55 -10.76 -8.42
N GLU A 200 1.42 -10.96 -7.43
CA GLU A 200 1.02 -11.41 -6.09
C GLU A 200 0.74 -10.18 -5.21
N LEU A 201 -0.43 -10.14 -4.59
CA LEU A 201 -0.85 -9.06 -3.72
C LEU A 201 -1.22 -9.61 -2.35
N ARG A 202 -0.64 -9.00 -1.30
CA ARG A 202 -1.26 -8.98 0.03
C ARG A 202 -1.90 -7.61 0.24
N ILE A 203 -3.19 -7.60 0.54
CA ILE A 203 -3.98 -6.39 0.68
C ILE A 203 -4.47 -6.30 2.13
N LEU A 204 -4.00 -5.28 2.84
CA LEU A 204 -4.59 -4.89 4.11
C LEU A 204 -5.66 -3.85 3.86
N SER A 205 -6.88 -4.16 4.27
CA SER A 205 -8.04 -3.29 4.14
C SER A 205 -8.55 -2.89 5.51
N ASP A 206 -8.96 -1.63 5.63
CA ASP A 206 -9.76 -1.13 6.74
C ASP A 206 -10.89 -0.23 6.20
N ASN A 207 -11.72 0.32 7.09
CA ASN A 207 -12.95 1.04 6.76
C ASN A 207 -12.80 2.15 5.73
N SER A 208 -11.63 2.80 5.69
CA SER A 208 -11.35 3.88 4.73
C SER A 208 -9.96 3.83 4.10
N SER A 209 -9.37 2.64 4.01
CA SER A 209 -8.04 2.48 3.42
C SER A 209 -7.74 1.11 2.87
N LEU A 210 -6.78 1.09 1.95
CA LEU A 210 -6.11 -0.09 1.44
C LEU A 210 -4.59 0.14 1.49
N GLU A 211 -3.86 -0.92 1.82
CA GLU A 211 -2.41 -1.03 1.58
C GLU A 211 -2.16 -2.32 0.79
N LEU A 212 -1.64 -2.17 -0.43
CA LEU A 212 -1.30 -3.27 -1.32
C LEU A 212 0.20 -3.52 -1.23
N PHE A 213 0.60 -4.68 -0.72
CA PHE A 213 1.98 -5.16 -0.70
C PHE A 213 2.18 -6.08 -1.89
N ILE A 214 3.03 -5.65 -2.82
CA ILE A 214 3.12 -6.20 -4.17
C ILE A 214 4.36 -7.08 -4.26
N ASN A 215 4.20 -8.30 -4.78
CA ASN A 215 5.25 -9.29 -5.00
C ASN A 215 6.15 -9.49 -3.77
N GLY A 216 5.55 -9.84 -2.63
CA GLY A 216 6.30 -10.02 -1.38
C GLY A 216 6.84 -8.72 -0.77
N GLY A 217 6.31 -7.56 -1.16
CA GLY A 217 6.66 -6.26 -0.58
C GLY A 217 7.76 -5.49 -1.32
N GLU A 218 8.08 -5.90 -2.55
CA GLU A 218 9.01 -5.14 -3.42
C GLU A 218 8.49 -3.73 -3.74
N GLN A 219 7.17 -3.57 -3.79
CA GLN A 219 6.48 -2.29 -3.94
C GLN A 219 5.27 -2.26 -3.01
N VAL A 220 4.85 -1.05 -2.63
CA VAL A 220 3.65 -0.85 -1.80
C VAL A 220 2.80 0.27 -2.40
N MET A 221 1.47 0.13 -2.34
CA MET A 221 0.55 1.24 -2.62
C MET A 221 -0.40 1.46 -1.44
N SER A 222 -0.37 2.66 -0.86
CA SER A 222 -1.30 3.11 0.18
C SER A 222 -2.38 4.02 -0.37
N ALA A 223 -3.63 3.80 0.03
CA ALA A 223 -4.75 4.60 -0.44
C ALA A 223 -5.79 4.85 0.65
N ARG A 224 -6.23 6.10 0.79
CA ARG A 224 -7.52 6.43 1.38
C ARG A 224 -8.62 6.12 0.37
N VAL A 225 -9.63 5.38 0.81
CA VAL A 225 -10.76 4.94 -0.03
C VAL A 225 -12.07 5.10 0.74
N PHE A 226 -13.13 5.54 0.08
CA PHE A 226 -14.41 5.82 0.73
C PHE A 226 -15.56 5.30 -0.11
N THR A 227 -16.19 4.21 0.30
CA THR A 227 -17.37 3.64 -0.36
C THR A 227 -18.39 3.22 0.68
N ASN A 228 -19.60 2.86 0.24
CA ASN A 228 -20.62 2.28 1.12
C ASN A 228 -20.67 0.74 1.06
N GLY A 229 -19.98 0.12 0.10
CA GLY A 229 -19.91 -1.32 -0.08
C GLY A 229 -18.80 -2.01 0.72
N HIS A 230 -18.92 -3.31 0.88
CA HIS A 230 -17.89 -4.19 1.45
C HIS A 230 -17.75 -5.49 0.64
N GLY A 231 -18.31 -5.57 -0.56
CA GLY A 231 -18.17 -6.72 -1.44
C GLY A 231 -16.76 -6.82 -2.02
N ILE A 232 -16.35 -8.05 -2.33
CA ILE A 232 -15.19 -8.34 -3.17
C ILE A 232 -15.71 -8.95 -4.46
N LYS A 233 -15.48 -8.29 -5.60
CA LYS A 233 -15.96 -8.74 -6.90
C LYS A 233 -14.79 -9.01 -7.81
N LEU A 234 -14.84 -10.13 -8.52
CA LEU A 234 -13.96 -10.34 -9.66
C LEU A 234 -14.70 -9.87 -10.92
N GLU A 235 -14.32 -8.70 -11.46
CA GLU A 235 -14.98 -8.16 -12.66
C GLU A 235 -14.53 -8.90 -13.91
N LYS A 236 -13.25 -9.30 -13.98
CA LYS A 236 -12.65 -10.04 -15.10
C LYS A 236 -11.63 -11.06 -14.62
N GLY A 237 -11.55 -12.19 -15.33
CA GLY A 237 -10.54 -13.23 -15.08
C GLY A 237 -10.98 -14.28 -14.06
N MET A 238 -10.00 -14.89 -13.39
CA MET A 238 -10.17 -15.84 -12.29
C MET A 238 -9.28 -15.43 -11.12
N ALA A 239 -9.76 -15.65 -9.90
CA ALA A 239 -8.96 -15.37 -8.70
C ALA A 239 -9.24 -16.39 -7.60
N SER A 240 -8.15 -16.96 -7.07
CA SER A 240 -8.14 -17.71 -5.82
C SER A 240 -7.70 -16.77 -4.70
N ILE A 241 -8.57 -16.56 -3.72
CA ILE A 241 -8.40 -15.56 -2.66
C ILE A 241 -8.29 -16.27 -1.32
N GLU A 242 -7.23 -15.95 -0.57
CA GLU A 242 -7.14 -16.25 0.85
C GLU A 242 -7.52 -15.02 1.67
N LEU A 243 -8.62 -15.10 2.41
CA LEU A 243 -9.19 -13.97 3.13
C LEU A 243 -9.23 -14.23 4.64
N TYR A 244 -8.88 -13.20 5.41
CA TYR A 244 -9.05 -13.16 6.85
C TYR A 244 -9.77 -11.86 7.22
N GLU A 245 -10.99 -11.92 7.75
CA GLU A 245 -11.56 -10.74 8.44
C GLU A 245 -10.66 -10.42 9.65
N LEU A 246 -10.45 -9.13 9.94
CA LEU A 246 -9.58 -8.69 11.02
C LEU A 246 -10.39 -8.30 12.26
N LYS A 247 -9.92 -8.73 13.42
CA LYS A 247 -10.41 -8.24 14.71
C LYS A 247 -9.95 -6.80 14.90
N PRO A 248 -10.73 -5.95 15.60
CA PRO A 248 -10.24 -4.64 16.02
C PRO A 248 -8.98 -4.79 16.88
N ALA A 249 -7.99 -3.92 16.66
CA ALA A 249 -6.84 -3.84 17.53
C ALA A 249 -7.28 -3.45 18.95
N THR A 250 -6.81 -4.21 19.94
CA THR A 250 -7.12 -3.98 21.36
C THR A 250 -5.85 -3.66 22.14
N ARG A 251 -5.98 -2.97 23.27
CA ARG A 251 -4.82 -2.61 24.09
C ARG A 251 -4.21 -3.85 24.78
N PRO A 252 -2.86 -3.92 24.94
CA PRO A 252 -1.88 -2.98 24.39
C PRO A 252 -1.85 -3.10 22.86
N TYR A 253 -1.91 -1.96 22.17
CA TYR A 253 -1.91 -1.93 20.71
C TYR A 253 -0.58 -2.54 20.25
N ILE A 254 -0.67 -3.64 19.51
CA ILE A 254 0.46 -4.29 18.87
C ILE A 254 0.72 -3.61 17.54
#